data_AF-A0A800LUH6-F1
#
_entry.id   AF-A0A800LUH6-F1
#
_cell.length_a   1.000
_cell.length_b   1.000
_cell.length_c   1.000
_cell.angle_alpha   90.00
_cell.angle_beta   90.00
_cell.angle_gamma   90.00
#
_symmetry.space_group_name_H-M   'P 1'
#
loop_
_entity.id
_entity.type
_entity.pdbx_description
1 polymer ?
#
loop_
_entity_poly.entity_id
_entity_poly.type
_entity_poly.pdbx_seq_one_letter_code
_entity_poly.pdbx_strand_id
1 'polypeptide(L)' 'MPSRIACPSRSTRHNPQIRGTPDKPHNVALAEQIIHRALDMGVNLFGTCSGYGASEQILGHVAAGSRSEMFLATINGLRP' A
#
# COMPACT_ATOMS: atom_id res chain seq x y z
N MET A 1 42.65 -21.92 -3.45
CA MET A 1 41.99 -20.61 -3.38
C MET A 1 40.59 -20.76 -3.99
N PRO A 2 39.48 -20.71 -3.23
CA PRO A 2 38.16 -20.81 -3.84
C PRO A 2 37.73 -19.43 -4.35
N SER A 3 37.47 -19.36 -5.65
CA SER A 3 36.92 -18.22 -6.36
C SER A 3 35.54 -17.85 -5.81
N ARG A 4 35.39 -16.62 -5.30
CA ARG A 4 34.08 -16.06 -4.91
C ARG A 4 33.21 -15.93 -6.16
N ILE A 5 32.11 -16.69 -6.20
CA ILE A 5 30.99 -16.39 -7.11
C ILE A 5 30.38 -15.09 -6.63
N ALA A 6 30.58 -14.00 -7.39
CA ALA A 6 29.94 -12.74 -7.12
C ALA A 6 28.43 -12.89 -7.34
N CYS A 7 27.65 -12.76 -6.27
CA CYS A 7 26.20 -12.62 -6.35
C CYS A 7 25.92 -11.37 -7.19
N PRO A 8 25.20 -11.46 -8.33
CA PRO A 8 24.88 -10.27 -9.12
C PRO A 8 24.13 -9.32 -8.20
N SER A 9 24.66 -8.10 -8.09
CA SER A 9 24.05 -7.03 -7.30
C SER A 9 22.57 -7.00 -7.63
N ARG A 10 21.71 -7.08 -6.59
CA ARG A 10 20.28 -6.84 -6.74
C ARG A 10 20.16 -5.45 -7.35
N SER A 11 20.02 -5.41 -8.67
CA SER A 11 19.36 -4.35 -9.38
C SER A 11 18.11 -4.07 -8.55
N THR A 12 18.13 -2.93 -7.88
CA THR A 12 17.00 -2.39 -7.18
C THR A 12 15.93 -2.25 -8.24
N ARG A 13 15.05 -3.25 -8.34
CA ARG A 13 13.83 -3.20 -9.14
C ARG A 13 12.97 -2.11 -8.53
N HIS A 14 13.28 -0.86 -8.88
CA HIS A 14 12.48 0.30 -8.61
C HIS A 14 11.21 0.08 -9.42
N ASN A 15 10.15 -0.36 -8.76
CA ASN A 15 8.84 -0.43 -9.41
C ASN A 15 8.26 0.99 -9.40
N PRO A 16 8.20 1.68 -10.55
CA PRO A 16 7.68 3.05 -10.61
C PRO A 16 6.18 3.12 -10.24
N GLN A 17 5.48 1.98 -10.18
CA GLN A 17 4.08 1.92 -9.72
C GLN A 17 3.95 1.92 -8.18
N ILE A 18 4.99 1.54 -7.43
CA ILE A 18 4.97 1.51 -5.94
C ILE A 18 5.20 2.90 -5.36
N ARG A 19 6.08 3.69 -5.99
CA ARG A 19 6.22 5.12 -5.67
C ARG A 19 5.07 5.83 -6.37
N GLY A 20 3.95 6.00 -5.66
CA GLY A 20 2.73 6.60 -6.20
C GLY A 20 3.05 7.79 -7.11
N THR A 21 2.53 7.78 -8.33
CA THR A 21 2.65 8.91 -9.25
C THR A 21 1.99 10.13 -8.60
N PRO A 22 2.65 11.30 -8.53
CA PRO A 22 2.12 12.52 -7.89
C PRO A 22 0.75 12.97 -8.44
N ASP A 23 0.42 12.56 -9.67
CA ASP A 23 -0.68 13.09 -10.47
C ASP A 23 -1.97 12.26 -10.46
N LYS A 24 -2.11 11.23 -9.59
CA LYS A 24 -3.40 10.53 -9.54
C LYS A 24 -4.41 11.36 -8.76
N PRO A 25 -5.57 11.73 -9.34
CA PRO A 25 -6.60 12.43 -8.59
C PRO A 25 -7.06 11.56 -7.41
N HIS A 26 -6.83 12.06 -6.20
CA HIS A 26 -7.31 11.45 -4.97
C HIS A 26 -8.82 11.68 -4.86
N ASN A 27 -9.62 10.89 -5.56
CA ASN A 27 -11.07 10.90 -5.36
C ASN A 27 -11.40 10.10 -4.09
N VAL A 28 -11.28 10.76 -2.94
CA VAL A 28 -11.52 10.17 -1.62
C VAL A 28 -12.91 9.53 -1.54
N ALA A 29 -13.93 10.17 -2.10
CA ALA A 29 -15.29 9.65 -2.11
C ALA A 29 -15.41 8.32 -2.87
N LEU A 30 -14.70 8.17 -3.99
CA LEU A 30 -14.68 6.90 -4.73
C LEU A 30 -13.91 5.82 -3.96
N ALA A 31 -12.81 6.18 -3.30
CA ALA A 31 -12.05 5.24 -2.48
C ALA A 31 -12.88 4.72 -1.30
N GLU A 32 -13.62 5.59 -0.62
CA GLU A 32 -14.55 5.24 0.45
C GLU A 32 -15.63 4.26 -0.04
N GLN A 33 -16.27 4.53 -1.19
CA GLN A 33 -17.24 3.62 -1.79
C GLN A 33 -16.64 2.24 -2.09
N ILE A 34 -15.42 2.18 -2.62
CA ILE A 34 -14.72 0.91 -2.90
C ILE A 34 -14.44 0.15 -1.61
N ILE A 35 -13.98 0.82 -0.56
CA ILE A 35 -13.65 0.20 0.72
C ILE A 35 -14.92 -0.35 1.39
N HIS A 36 -16.00 0.43 1.45
CA HIS A 36 -17.29 -0.06 1.98
C HIS A 36 -17.82 -1.23 1.17
N ARG A 37 -17.76 -1.14 -0.16
CA ARG A 37 -18.18 -2.25 -1.01
C ARG A 37 -17.33 -3.51 -0.77
N ALA A 38 -16.05 -3.37 -0.49
CA ALA A 38 -15.17 -4.49 -0.14
C ALA A 38 -15.61 -5.15 1.17
N LEU A 39 -15.90 -4.35 2.20
CA LEU A 39 -16.42 -4.84 3.48
C LEU A 39 -17.77 -5.56 3.31
N ASP A 40 -18.69 -5.00 2.50
CA ASP A 40 -19.98 -5.64 2.19
C ASP A 40 -19.82 -7.02 1.53
N MET A 41 -18.72 -7.22 0.79
CA MET A 41 -18.39 -8.49 0.15
C MET A 41 -17.60 -9.44 1.07
N GLY A 42 -17.33 -9.05 2.32
CA GLY A 42 -16.55 -9.83 3.29
C GLY A 42 -15.03 -9.71 3.11
N VAL A 43 -14.54 -8.78 2.29
CA VAL A 43 -13.10 -8.50 2.17
C VAL A 43 -12.68 -7.65 3.36
N ASN A 44 -11.82 -8.21 4.21
CA ASN A 44 -11.37 -7.54 5.43
C ASN A 44 -9.86 -7.27 5.48
N LEU A 45 -9.06 -7.75 4.52
CA LEU A 45 -7.60 -7.54 4.50
C LEU A 45 -7.23 -6.37 3.58
N PHE A 46 -6.64 -5.31 4.15
CA PHE A 46 -6.19 -4.13 3.42
C PHE A 46 -4.68 -3.94 3.57
N GLY A 47 -3.99 -3.83 2.44
CA GLY A 47 -2.55 -3.57 2.36
C GLY A 47 -2.26 -2.09 2.09
N THR A 48 -1.34 -1.49 2.85
CA THR A 48 -0.90 -0.10 2.66
C THR A 48 0.62 0.04 2.84
N CYS A 49 1.16 1.20 2.46
CA CYS A 49 2.50 1.65 2.80
C CYS A 49 2.65 3.16 2.57
N SER A 50 3.67 3.76 3.18
CA SER A 50 3.99 5.19 3.01
C SER A 50 4.33 5.60 1.57
N GLY A 51 4.68 4.64 0.70
CA GLY A 51 4.94 4.87 -0.71
C GLY A 51 3.69 5.02 -1.59
N TYR A 52 2.52 4.61 -1.10
CA TYR A 52 1.26 4.59 -1.86
C TYR A 52 0.51 5.94 -1.86
N GLY A 53 1.21 7.06 -1.67
CA GLY A 53 0.61 8.38 -1.62
C GLY A 53 -0.30 8.54 -0.39
N ALA A 54 -1.54 8.98 -0.60
CA ALA A 54 -2.51 9.24 0.48
C ALA A 54 -3.20 7.99 1.07
N SER A 55 -2.70 6.78 0.78
CA SER A 55 -3.38 5.53 1.11
C SER A 55 -3.64 5.35 2.61
N GLU A 56 -2.65 5.67 3.46
CA GLU A 56 -2.80 5.56 4.92
C GLU A 56 -3.83 6.56 5.47
N GLN A 57 -3.85 7.79 4.96
CA GLN A 57 -4.83 8.80 5.36
C GLN A 57 -6.25 8.41 4.96
N ILE A 58 -6.44 7.90 3.73
CA ILE A 58 -7.76 7.47 3.24
C ILE A 58 -8.27 6.27 4.05
N LEU A 59 -7.43 5.25 4.27
CA LEU A 59 -7.82 4.10 5.08
C LEU A 59 -8.14 4.50 6.53
N GLY A 60 -7.36 5.43 7.11
CA GLY A 60 -7.64 5.96 8.46
C GLY A 60 -8.98 6.68 8.55
N HIS A 61 -9.34 7.46 7.52
CA HIS A 61 -10.63 8.15 7.45
C HIS A 61 -11.81 7.17 7.43
N VAL A 62 -11.76 6.16 6.55
CA VAL A 62 -12.86 5.17 6.41
C VAL A 62 -12.93 4.23 7.63
N ALA A 63 -11.79 3.86 8.21
CA ALA A 63 -11.73 2.96 9.35
C ALA A 63 -12.30 3.56 10.65
N ALA A 64 -12.49 4.88 10.74
CA ALA A 64 -12.96 5.53 11.96
C ALA A 64 -14.32 4.98 12.48
N GLY A 65 -15.17 4.45 11.59
CA GLY A 65 -16.44 3.82 11.95
C GLY A 65 -16.47 2.28 11.92
N SER A 66 -15.47 1.63 11.34
CA SER A 66 -15.49 0.19 10.99
C SER A 66 -14.15 -0.50 11.24
N ARG A 67 -13.29 0.07 12.10
CA ARG A 67 -11.93 -0.43 12.36
C ARG A 67 -11.89 -1.90 12.76
N SER A 68 -12.90 -2.39 13.48
CA SER A 68 -13.01 -3.79 13.91
C SER A 68 -13.21 -4.78 12.77
N GLU A 69 -13.70 -4.31 11.62
CA GLU A 69 -13.97 -5.13 10.44
C GLU A 69 -12.76 -5.23 9.50
N MET A 70 -11.65 -4.56 9.85
CA MET A 70 -10.47 -4.44 9.00
C MET A 70 -9.22 -5.05 9.66
N PHE A 71 -8.51 -5.86 8.87
CA PHE A 71 -7.12 -6.26 9.09
C PHE A 71 -6.21 -5.38 8.23
N LEU A 72 -5.40 -4.55 8.88
CA LEU A 72 -4.48 -3.62 8.22
C LEU A 72 -3.07 -4.18 8.23
N ALA A 73 -2.48 -4.34 7.04
CA ALA A 73 -1.09 -4.71 6.86
C ALA A 73 -0.35 -3.54 6.22
N THR A 74 0.55 -2.89 6.97
CA THR A 74 1.43 -1.83 6.44
C THR A 74 2.83 -2.37 6.19
N ILE A 75 3.42 -1.99 5.05
CA ILE A 75 4.80 -2.32 4.69
C ILE A 75 5.69 -1.11 4.98
N ASN A 76 6.64 -1.29 5.90
CA ASN A 76 7.67 -0.30 6.22
C ASN A 76 9.01 -0.69 5.57
N GLY A 77 9.89 0.29 5.38
CA GLY A 77 11.26 0.08 4.85
C GLY A 77 11.49 0.54 3.41
N LEU A 78 10.49 1.14 2.77
CA LEU A 78 10.72 1.98 1.59
C LEU A 78 11.52 3.21 2.05
N ARG A 79 12.83 3.24 1.75
CA ARG A 79 13.65 4.44 1.91
C ARG A 79 13.27 5.47 0.83
N PRO A 80 13.27 6.78 1.14
CA PRO A 80 13.05 7.83 0.14
C PRO A 80 14.04 7.73 -1.02
#